data_AF-A0A8J6IIY3-F1
#
_entry.id   AF-A0A8J6IIY3-F1
#
_cell.length_a   1.000
_cell.length_b   1.000
_cell.length_c   1.000
_cell.angle_alpha   90.00
_cell.angle_beta   90.00
_cell.angle_gamma   90.00
#
_symmetry.space_group_name_H-M   'P 1'
#
loop_
_entity.id
_entity.type
_entity.pdbx_description
1 polymer ?
#
loop_
_entity_poly.entity_id
_entity_poly.type
_entity_poly.pdbx_seq_one_letter_code
_entity_poly.pdbx_strand_id
1 'polypeptide(L)'
;MANSEEAPRDTRRVDVRIYPKLEIREGGTVAAHAVHFGLKHGNLSADYPTDYMFIAPEGWRFYEFQLAGRTWPGVSVFPEDSDFEVAFGDPDRKTVVMTDHCGTYYPHFYQLVLENIATGELATTDPSADNGDRD
;
A
#
# COMPACT_ATOMS: atom_id res chain seq x y z
N MET A 1 5.36 -28.46 -25.45
CA MET A 1 4.67 -27.17 -25.42
C MET A 1 3.20 -27.45 -25.12
N ALA A 2 2.79 -27.21 -23.88
CA ALA A 2 1.38 -27.15 -23.51
C ALA A 2 1.21 -25.75 -22.92
N ASN A 3 0.39 -24.92 -23.57
CA ASN A 3 -0.04 -23.65 -23.02
C ASN A 3 -0.78 -23.96 -21.73
N SER A 4 -0.15 -23.70 -20.59
CA SER A 4 -0.88 -23.57 -19.33
C SER A 4 -1.78 -22.36 -19.49
N GLU A 5 -3.08 -22.59 -19.70
CA GLU A 5 -4.07 -21.58 -19.36
C GLU A 5 -3.90 -21.33 -17.86
N GLU A 6 -3.18 -20.26 -17.51
CA GLU A 6 -3.11 -19.76 -16.14
C GLU A 6 -4.56 -19.56 -15.68
N ALA A 7 -4.96 -20.33 -14.67
CA ALA A 7 -6.22 -20.08 -14.00
C ALA A 7 -6.28 -18.59 -13.61
N PRO A 8 -7.43 -17.92 -13.75
CA PRO A 8 -7.54 -16.51 -13.41
C PRO A 8 -7.07 -16.31 -11.97
N ARG A 9 -6.05 -15.45 -11.77
CA ARG A 9 -5.52 -15.10 -10.45
C ARG A 9 -6.62 -14.44 -9.62
N ASP A 10 -6.72 -14.81 -8.34
CA ASP A 10 -7.67 -14.17 -7.41
C ASP A 10 -7.30 -12.70 -7.28
N THR A 11 -8.25 -11.80 -7.49
CA THR A 11 -8.02 -10.35 -7.38
C THR A 11 -8.83 -9.80 -6.23
N ARG A 12 -8.14 -9.27 -5.22
CA ARG A 12 -8.74 -8.68 -4.04
C ARG A 12 -8.66 -7.17 -4.10
N ARG A 13 -9.82 -6.54 -4.05
CA ARG A 13 -9.94 -5.09 -3.96
C ARG A 13 -9.60 -4.61 -2.55
N VAL A 14 -8.69 -3.64 -2.45
CA VAL A 14 -8.27 -3.01 -1.20
C VAL A 14 -8.58 -1.52 -1.25
N ASP A 15 -9.63 -1.11 -0.53
CA ASP A 15 -9.99 0.31 -0.44
C ASP A 15 -9.01 1.04 0.50
N VAL A 16 -8.45 2.15 0.00
CA VAL A 16 -7.57 3.03 0.77
C VAL A 16 -8.38 4.20 1.31
N ARG A 17 -8.14 4.55 2.59
CA ARG A 17 -8.78 5.65 3.29
C ARG A 17 -7.75 6.60 3.82
N ILE A 18 -8.06 7.90 3.77
CA ILE A 18 -7.22 8.95 4.29
C ILE A 18 -7.95 9.64 5.42
N TYR A 19 -7.30 9.73 6.58
CA TYR A 19 -7.81 10.42 7.75
C TYR A 19 -6.90 11.60 8.08
N PRO A 20 -7.46 12.77 8.44
CA PRO A 20 -6.68 13.86 8.98
C PRO A 20 -6.06 13.41 10.30
N LYS A 21 -4.80 13.76 10.52
CA LYS A 21 -4.11 13.57 11.79
C LYS A 21 -3.30 14.80 12.16
N LEU A 22 -2.85 14.82 13.39
CA LEU A 22 -1.94 15.84 13.91
C LEU A 22 -0.60 15.17 14.16
N GLU A 23 0.47 15.73 13.59
CA GLU A 23 1.85 15.29 13.83
C GLU A 23 2.59 16.35 14.65
N ILE A 24 3.50 15.90 15.51
CA ILE A 24 4.42 16.79 16.21
C ILE A 24 5.67 16.94 15.35
N ARG A 25 5.96 18.15 14.88
CA ARG A 25 7.18 18.49 14.13
C ARG A 25 7.77 19.79 14.68
N GLU A 26 9.09 19.83 14.85
CA GLU A 26 9.85 21.03 15.21
C GLU A 26 9.25 21.88 16.35
N GLY A 27 8.73 21.23 17.39
CA GLY A 27 8.19 21.91 18.57
C GLY A 27 6.75 22.42 18.45
N GLY A 28 6.03 22.05 17.39
CA GLY A 28 4.62 22.39 17.20
C GLY A 28 3.78 21.24 16.63
N THR A 29 2.48 21.45 16.58
CA THR A 29 1.53 20.51 15.97
C THR A 29 1.22 20.96 14.56
N VAL A 30 1.40 20.06 13.58
CA VAL A 30 1.08 20.29 12.17
C VAL A 30 -0.06 19.37 11.72
N ALA A 31 -0.92 19.86 10.85
CA ALA A 31 -1.91 19.03 10.17
C ALA A 31 -1.21 18.11 9.17
N ALA A 32 -1.58 16.84 9.19
CA ALA A 32 -1.06 15.80 8.29
C ALA A 32 -2.18 14.81 7.95
N HIS A 33 -1.84 13.80 7.15
CA HIS A 33 -2.76 12.79 6.68
C HIS A 33 -2.20 11.40 6.97
N ALA A 34 -3.03 10.50 7.49
CA ALA A 34 -2.72 9.09 7.67
C ALA A 34 -3.49 8.24 6.66
N VAL A 35 -2.77 7.31 6.02
CA VAL A 35 -3.33 6.32 5.10
C VAL A 35 -3.64 5.04 5.87
N HIS A 36 -4.85 4.52 5.68
CA HIS A 36 -5.30 3.23 6.19
C HIS A 36 -5.88 2.39 5.06
N PHE A 37 -5.76 1.08 5.16
CA PHE A 37 -6.33 0.14 4.19
C PHE A 37 -6.86 -1.12 4.91
N GLY A 38 -7.70 -1.90 4.21
CA GLY A 38 -8.39 -3.04 4.81
C GLY A 38 -9.40 -2.64 5.90
N LEU A 39 -9.63 -3.52 6.89
CA LEU A 39 -10.50 -3.28 8.05
C LEU A 39 -9.86 -2.34 9.09
N LYS A 40 -9.11 -1.32 8.65
CA LYS A 40 -8.31 -0.37 9.46
C LYS A 40 -7.08 -0.96 10.16
N HIS A 41 -6.96 -2.28 10.27
CA HIS A 41 -5.81 -2.95 10.87
C HIS A 41 -4.58 -3.07 9.95
N GLY A 42 -4.66 -2.62 8.68
CA GLY A 42 -3.51 -2.62 7.76
C GLY A 42 -2.98 -4.01 7.38
N ASN A 43 -3.67 -5.09 7.74
CA ASN A 43 -3.22 -6.45 7.47
C ASN A 43 -3.88 -7.03 6.21
N LEU A 44 -3.05 -7.61 5.34
CA LEU A 44 -3.45 -8.43 4.21
C LEU A 44 -2.97 -9.85 4.45
N SER A 45 -3.80 -10.83 4.10
CA SER A 45 -3.43 -12.24 4.17
C SER A 45 -4.02 -13.00 2.99
N ALA A 46 -3.20 -13.84 2.38
CA ALA A 46 -3.60 -14.86 1.43
C ALA A 46 -2.70 -16.08 1.64
N ASP A 47 -3.24 -17.25 1.37
CA ASP A 47 -2.58 -18.56 1.43
C ASP A 47 -2.41 -19.18 0.03
N TYR A 48 -2.59 -18.37 -1.02
CA TYR A 48 -2.44 -18.72 -2.42
C TYR A 48 -2.10 -17.46 -3.25
N PRO A 49 -1.54 -17.60 -4.47
CA PRO A 49 -1.21 -16.47 -5.34
C PRO A 49 -2.41 -15.54 -5.55
N THR A 50 -2.23 -14.27 -5.19
CA THR A 50 -3.31 -13.28 -5.12
C THR A 50 -2.82 -11.93 -5.64
N ASP A 51 -3.67 -11.21 -6.36
CA ASP A 51 -3.42 -9.84 -6.77
C ASP A 51 -4.21 -8.89 -5.86
N TYR A 52 -3.51 -8.03 -5.13
CA TYR A 52 -4.11 -6.98 -4.33
C TYR A 52 -4.17 -5.69 -5.14
N MET A 53 -5.39 -5.23 -5.43
CA MET A 53 -5.62 -3.98 -6.13
C MET A 53 -5.99 -2.89 -5.12
N PHE A 54 -5.02 -2.03 -4.79
CA PHE A 54 -5.21 -0.86 -3.95
C PHE A 54 -5.84 0.27 -4.76
N ILE A 55 -6.82 0.95 -4.18
CA ILE A 55 -7.58 2.00 -4.88
C ILE A 55 -7.53 3.29 -4.09
N ALA A 56 -6.99 4.33 -4.70
CA ALA A 56 -6.86 5.65 -4.10
C ALA A 56 -8.24 6.32 -3.95
N PRO A 57 -8.53 6.96 -2.80
CA PRO A 57 -9.78 7.69 -2.61
C PRO A 57 -9.87 8.88 -3.57
N GLU A 58 -11.07 9.44 -3.71
CA GLU A 58 -11.31 10.62 -4.53
C GLU A 58 -10.40 11.79 -4.12
N GLY A 59 -9.87 12.52 -5.11
CA GLY A 59 -8.93 13.63 -4.87
C GLY A 59 -7.48 13.22 -4.59
N TRP A 60 -7.18 11.92 -4.51
CA TRP A 60 -5.83 11.41 -4.24
C TRP A 60 -5.35 10.46 -5.33
N ARG A 61 -4.04 10.34 -5.48
CA ARG A 61 -3.39 9.34 -6.34
C ARG A 61 -2.20 8.73 -5.63
N PHE A 62 -1.75 7.56 -6.07
CA PHE A 62 -0.54 6.96 -5.57
C PHE A 62 0.69 7.75 -6.02
N TYR A 63 1.59 7.97 -5.07
CA TYR A 63 2.82 8.74 -5.28
C TYR A 63 4.00 7.79 -5.49
N GLU A 64 4.81 8.04 -6.51
CA GLU A 64 6.04 7.30 -6.72
C GLU A 64 7.12 7.82 -5.77
N PHE A 65 7.72 6.94 -4.96
CA PHE A 65 8.68 7.35 -3.93
C PHE A 65 9.92 6.46 -3.88
N GLN A 66 11.00 7.00 -3.29
CA GLN A 66 12.24 6.26 -3.03
C GLN A 66 12.25 5.73 -1.60
N LEU A 67 12.51 4.43 -1.43
CA LEU A 67 12.71 3.81 -0.13
C LEU A 67 13.67 2.62 -0.27
N ALA A 68 14.65 2.53 0.63
CA ALA A 68 15.68 1.50 0.63
C ALA A 68 16.45 1.36 -0.71
N GLY A 69 16.70 2.48 -1.41
CA GLY A 69 17.45 2.49 -2.67
C GLY A 69 16.66 2.01 -3.90
N ARG A 70 15.34 1.81 -3.77
CA ARG A 70 14.43 1.43 -4.84
C ARG A 70 13.30 2.46 -5.00
N THR A 71 12.86 2.64 -6.25
CA THR A 71 11.63 3.36 -6.60
C THR A 71 10.42 2.45 -6.45
N TRP A 72 9.40 2.92 -5.72
CA TRP A 72 8.16 2.19 -5.47
C TRP A 72 6.95 2.90 -6.09
N PRO A 73 6.07 2.19 -6.81
CA PRO A 73 4.87 2.76 -7.38
C PRO A 73 3.77 2.81 -6.32
N GLY A 74 3.83 3.78 -5.40
CA GLY A 74 2.77 4.02 -4.41
C GLY A 74 2.70 3.07 -3.22
N VAL A 75 3.10 1.81 -3.38
CA VAL A 75 3.14 0.78 -2.33
C VAL A 75 4.54 0.19 -2.27
N SER A 76 5.09 0.04 -1.07
CA SER A 76 6.30 -0.74 -0.83
C SER A 76 6.06 -1.90 0.11
N VAL A 77 6.84 -2.98 -0.05
CA VAL A 77 6.80 -4.19 0.77
C VAL A 77 8.19 -4.41 1.38
N PHE A 78 8.27 -4.69 2.69
CA PHE A 78 9.52 -4.88 3.43
C PHE A 78 9.37 -5.93 4.53
N PRO A 79 10.46 -6.52 5.06
CA PRO A 79 11.86 -6.33 4.65
C PRO A 79 12.26 -7.10 3.37
N GLU A 80 11.50 -8.11 2.99
CA GLU A 80 11.71 -8.93 1.79
C GLU A 80 10.50 -8.77 0.86
N ASP A 81 10.76 -8.58 -0.42
CA ASP A 81 9.77 -8.31 -1.46
C ASP A 81 9.90 -9.25 -2.67
N SER A 82 10.73 -10.29 -2.58
CA SER A 82 11.04 -11.20 -3.68
C SER A 82 9.81 -11.94 -4.22
N ASP A 83 8.81 -12.14 -3.37
CA ASP A 83 7.56 -12.80 -3.70
C ASP A 83 6.52 -11.83 -4.26
N PHE A 84 6.85 -10.53 -4.35
CA PHE A 84 5.92 -9.48 -4.76
C PHE A 84 6.37 -8.72 -6.00
N GLU A 85 5.43 -8.49 -6.89
CA GLU A 85 5.55 -7.49 -7.95
C GLU A 85 4.58 -6.35 -7.67
N VAL A 86 5.03 -5.11 -7.83
CA VAL A 86 4.21 -3.92 -7.58
C VAL A 86 4.27 -3.00 -8.77
N ALA A 87 3.11 -2.57 -9.27
CA ALA A 87 3.00 -1.65 -10.42
C ALA A 87 1.78 -0.73 -10.28
N PHE A 88 1.80 0.42 -10.95
CA PHE A 88 0.58 1.20 -11.16
C PHE A 88 -0.38 0.42 -12.05
N GLY A 89 -1.65 0.34 -11.66
CA GLY A 89 -2.69 -0.35 -12.43
C GLY A 89 -3.31 0.51 -13.53
N ASP A 90 -3.07 1.83 -13.50
CA ASP A 90 -3.57 2.79 -14.46
C ASP A 90 -2.63 4.00 -14.61
N PRO A 91 -2.67 4.72 -15.75
CA PRO A 91 -1.79 5.88 -15.99
C PRO A 91 -2.07 7.08 -15.07
N ASP A 92 -3.28 7.19 -14.52
CA ASP A 92 -3.66 8.26 -13.58
C ASP A 92 -3.19 7.97 -12.15
N ARG A 93 -2.55 6.80 -11.93
CA ARG A 93 -2.06 6.31 -10.64
C ARG A 93 -3.17 6.24 -9.60
N LYS A 94 -4.40 5.94 -10.03
CA LYS A 94 -5.55 5.74 -9.16
C LYS A 94 -5.55 4.37 -8.50
N THR A 95 -4.80 3.44 -9.05
CA THR A 95 -4.66 2.07 -8.57
C THR A 95 -3.20 1.63 -8.55
N VAL A 96 -2.89 0.77 -7.59
CA VAL A 96 -1.64 0.00 -7.54
C VAL A 96 -2.02 -1.47 -7.43
N VAL A 97 -1.39 -2.29 -8.27
CA VAL A 97 -1.54 -3.74 -8.23
C VAL A 97 -0.28 -4.30 -7.59
N MET A 98 -0.48 -5.09 -6.54
CA MET A 98 0.55 -5.88 -5.88
C MET A 98 0.23 -7.35 -6.10
N THR A 99 1.07 -8.00 -6.89
CA THR A 99 0.98 -9.42 -7.25
C THR A 99 1.81 -10.21 -6.26
N ASP A 100 1.14 -11.01 -5.43
CA ASP A 100 1.75 -11.95 -4.48
C ASP A 100 1.90 -13.32 -5.15
N HIS A 101 3.14 -13.77 -5.33
CA HIS A 101 3.45 -15.07 -5.90
C HIS A 101 3.38 -16.21 -4.87
N CYS A 102 3.16 -15.89 -3.59
CA CYS A 102 2.96 -16.82 -2.49
C CYS A 102 4.12 -17.84 -2.36
N GLY A 103 5.36 -17.35 -2.47
CA GLY A 103 6.57 -18.17 -2.39
C GLY A 103 6.82 -18.71 -0.99
N THR A 104 6.66 -17.86 0.05
CA THR A 104 6.77 -18.25 1.46
C THR A 104 5.83 -17.43 2.35
N TYR A 105 5.24 -18.04 3.38
CA TYR A 105 4.44 -17.31 4.38
C TYR A 105 5.34 -16.53 5.35
N TYR A 106 5.44 -15.22 5.15
CA TYR A 106 6.07 -14.28 6.07
C TYR A 106 5.19 -13.03 6.30
N PRO A 107 5.20 -12.43 7.50
CA PRO A 107 4.59 -11.13 7.70
C PRO A 107 5.44 -10.05 7.03
N HIS A 108 4.81 -9.27 6.15
CA HIS A 108 5.44 -8.12 5.49
C HIS A 108 4.85 -6.80 6.03
N PHE A 109 5.70 -5.77 6.08
CA PHE A 109 5.29 -4.40 6.32
C PHE A 109 5.02 -3.69 5.00
N TYR A 110 3.90 -2.98 4.96
CA TYR A 110 3.50 -2.20 3.79
C TYR A 110 3.55 -0.71 4.10
N GLN A 111 4.11 0.07 3.18
CA GLN A 111 4.00 1.52 3.23
C GLN A 111 3.37 2.01 1.94
N LEU A 112 2.22 2.69 2.07
CA LEU A 112 1.58 3.40 0.99
C LEU A 112 1.95 4.87 1.07
N VAL A 113 2.15 5.50 -0.09
CA VAL A 113 2.27 6.95 -0.21
C VAL A 113 1.29 7.43 -1.25
N LEU A 114 0.43 8.37 -0.84
CA LEU A 114 -0.53 9.03 -1.70
C LEU A 114 -0.26 10.53 -1.73
N GLU A 115 -0.59 11.15 -2.86
CA GLU A 115 -0.51 12.58 -3.09
C GLU A 115 -1.91 13.12 -3.37
N ASN A 116 -2.26 14.24 -2.72
CA ASN A 116 -3.46 14.98 -3.00
C ASN A 116 -3.31 15.68 -4.35
N ILE A 117 -4.23 15.42 -5.29
CA ILE A 117 -4.14 15.91 -6.67
C ILE A 117 -4.24 17.45 -6.73
N ALA A 118 -4.98 18.06 -5.82
CA ALA A 118 -5.21 19.50 -5.81
C ALA A 118 -4.10 20.27 -5.09
N THR A 119 -3.56 19.71 -3.99
CA THR A 119 -2.64 20.44 -3.09
C THR A 119 -1.19 19.97 -3.19
N GLY A 120 -0.93 18.78 -3.72
CA GLY A 120 0.40 18.13 -3.69
C GLY A 120 0.80 17.61 -2.31
N GLU A 121 -0.09 17.68 -1.32
CA GLU A 121 0.17 17.15 0.03
C GLU A 121 0.32 15.64 0.00
N LEU A 122 1.28 15.12 0.77
CA LEU A 122 1.49 13.68 0.89
C LEU A 122 0.78 13.10 2.12
N ALA A 123 0.23 11.91 1.95
CA ALA A 123 -0.26 11.05 3.01
C ALA A 123 0.53 9.74 2.95
N THR A 124 0.95 9.23 4.10
CA THR A 124 1.65 7.94 4.18
C THR A 124 0.88 6.98 5.07
N THR A 125 1.09 5.68 4.85
CA THR A 125 0.63 4.67 5.82
C THR A 125 1.20 5.01 7.17
N ASP A 126 0.34 4.98 8.18
CA ASP A 126 0.76 5.00 9.56
C ASP A 126 0.96 3.54 9.98
N PRO A 127 2.20 3.04 10.10
CA PRO A 127 2.44 1.66 10.52
C PRO A 127 1.96 1.37 11.94
N SER A 128 1.43 2.37 12.66
CA SER A 128 0.83 2.22 14.00
C SER A 128 -0.64 1.80 14.00
N ALA A 129 -1.26 1.48 12.85
CA ALA A 129 -2.63 0.98 12.80
C ALA A 129 -2.75 -0.44 13.39
N ASP A 130 -2.74 -0.49 14.73
CA ASP A 130 -2.68 -1.64 15.66
C ASP A 130 -1.31 -2.33 15.79
N ASN A 131 -0.34 -1.63 16.39
CA ASN A 131 0.55 -2.33 17.33
C ASN A 131 -0.20 -2.43 18.67
N GLY A 132 -0.92 -3.53 18.87
CA GLY A 132 -1.41 -3.96 20.18
C GLY A 132 -0.28 -4.41 21.11
N ASP A 133 0.87 -3.73 21.07
CA ASP A 133 2.03 -3.98 21.91
C ASP A 133 2.19 -2.80 22.89
N ARG A 134 1.09 -2.49 23.59
CA ARG A 134 1.07 -1.81 24.88
C ARG A 134 -0.29 -1.94 25.58
N ASP A 135 -0.59 -3.16 26.01
CA ASP A 135 -0.91 -3.52 27.41
C ASP A 135 -1.07 -5.05 27.55
#